data_AF-A0A8S2XUY0-F1
#
_entry.id   AF-A0A8S2XUY0-F1
#
_cell.length_a   1.000
_cell.length_b   1.000
_cell.length_c   1.000
_cell.angle_alpha   90.00
_cell.angle_beta   90.00
_cell.angle_gamma   90.00
#
_symmetry.space_group_name_H-M   'P 1'
#
loop_
_entity.id
_entity.type
_entity.pdbx_description
1 polymer ?
#
loop_
_entity_poly.entity_id
_entity_poly.type
_entity_poly.pdbx_seq_one_letter_code
_entity_poly.pdbx_strand_id
1 'polypeptide(L)'
;ESIDYADSQQLITSVIEQLEYDRNEKSFKTMYFNILDFAEKYDIDMNRKSKHRPPKVIPTRFKDTFVISTMGYRKGIVNEDDYRDNIYYPLIDAILVEMRDRFSASNIAVLSSQYILVVTKIICLMKYKFLDQC
;
A
#
# COMPACT_ATOMS: atom_id res chain seq x y z
N GLU A 1 -23.63 -5.59 11.88
CA GLU A 1 -23.04 -4.27 12.13
C GLU A 1 -22.93 -3.55 10.80
N SER A 2 -23.59 -2.40 10.65
CA SER A 2 -23.44 -1.56 9.45
C SER A 2 -22.09 -0.87 9.53
N ILE A 3 -21.19 -1.14 8.59
CA ILE A 3 -20.01 -0.30 8.38
C ILE A 3 -20.54 1.08 8.01
N ASP A 4 -20.28 2.08 8.86
CA ASP A 4 -20.62 3.47 8.53
C ASP A 4 -19.63 3.95 7.47
N TYR A 5 -20.08 3.89 6.21
CA TYR A 5 -19.27 4.23 5.04
C TYR A 5 -18.88 5.71 5.05
N ALA A 6 -19.69 6.58 5.67
CA ALA A 6 -19.39 7.99 5.81
C ALA A 6 -18.18 8.21 6.74
N ASP A 7 -18.18 7.56 7.90
CA ASP A 7 -17.06 7.61 8.86
C ASP A 7 -15.78 7.02 8.26
N SER A 8 -15.92 5.89 7.54
CA SER A 8 -14.78 5.24 6.88
C SER A 8 -14.16 6.12 5.79
N GLN A 9 -14.99 6.80 4.99
CA GLN A 9 -14.54 7.71 3.95
C GLN A 9 -13.85 8.94 4.55
N GLN A 10 -14.37 9.47 5.65
CA GLN A 10 -13.74 10.59 6.36
C GLN A 10 -12.36 10.19 6.88
N LEU A 11 -12.23 9.02 7.52
CA LEU A 11 -10.96 8.51 8.01
C LEU A 11 -9.93 8.35 6.89
N ILE A 12 -10.32 7.79 5.75
CA ILE A 12 -9.44 7.64 4.59
C ILE A 12 -8.96 9.01 4.09
N THR A 13 -9.88 9.97 4.01
CA THR A 13 -9.56 11.34 3.56
C THR A 13 -8.54 11.99 4.52
N SER A 14 -8.75 11.87 5.83
CA SER A 14 -7.82 12.39 6.82
C SER A 14 -6.44 11.72 6.76
N VAL A 15 -6.36 10.43 6.45
CA VAL A 15 -5.07 9.73 6.24
C VAL A 15 -4.35 10.26 5.01
N ILE A 16 -5.08 10.49 3.90
CA ILE A 16 -4.50 11.09 2.69
C ILE A 16 -3.95 12.48 2.99
N GLU A 17 -4.74 13.34 3.66
CA GLU A 17 -4.33 14.69 4.06
C GLU A 17 -3.10 14.66 4.97
N GLN A 18 -3.04 13.73 5.93
CA GLN A 18 -1.89 13.57 6.81
C GLN A 18 -0.64 13.14 6.05
N LEU A 19 -0.75 12.18 5.13
CA LEU A 19 0.38 11.73 4.30
C LEU A 19 0.89 12.85 3.38
N GLU A 20 0.00 13.68 2.85
CA GLU A 20 0.37 14.88 2.09
C GLU A 20 1.08 15.91 2.97
N TYR A 21 0.56 16.15 4.16
CA TYR A 21 1.20 17.03 5.14
C TYR A 21 2.60 16.54 5.49
N ASP A 22 2.76 15.22 5.70
CA ASP A 22 4.05 14.61 6.05
C ASP A 22 5.03 14.54 4.88
N ARG A 23 4.60 14.81 3.65
CA ARG A 23 5.48 14.87 2.47
C ARG A 23 6.36 16.13 2.44
N ASN A 24 7.13 16.37 3.48
CA ASN A 24 8.00 17.54 3.62
C ASN A 24 9.34 17.17 4.28
N GLU A 25 10.32 18.08 4.19
CA GLU A 25 11.68 17.89 4.71
C GLU A 25 11.73 17.73 6.23
N LYS A 26 10.88 18.42 6.97
CA LYS A 26 10.84 18.36 8.43
C LYS A 26 10.36 16.99 8.91
N SER A 27 9.25 16.49 8.36
CA SER A 27 8.70 15.16 8.68
C SER A 27 9.68 14.06 8.26
N PHE A 28 10.34 14.21 7.11
CA PHE A 28 11.43 13.32 6.69
C PHE A 28 12.55 13.24 7.74
N LYS A 29 13.10 14.39 8.15
CA LYS A 29 14.19 14.43 9.13
C LYS A 29 13.80 13.80 10.46
N THR A 30 12.62 14.11 10.97
CA THR A 30 12.11 13.49 12.20
C THR A 30 12.04 11.97 12.07
N MET A 31 11.49 11.45 10.96
CA MET A 31 11.43 10.01 10.73
C MET A 31 12.83 9.38 10.58
N TYR A 32 13.72 10.04 9.85
CA TYR A 32 15.08 9.57 9.63
C TYR A 32 15.87 9.46 10.94
N PHE A 33 15.83 10.49 11.80
CA PHE A 33 16.48 10.42 13.12
C PHE A 33 15.86 9.36 14.03
N ASN A 34 14.53 9.21 14.04
CA ASN A 34 13.88 8.14 14.79
C ASN A 34 14.35 6.74 14.34
N ILE A 35 14.58 6.55 13.04
CA ILE A 35 15.11 5.29 12.49
C ILE A 35 16.57 5.10 12.90
N LEU A 36 17.39 6.15 12.89
CA LEU A 36 18.78 6.08 13.34
C LEU A 36 18.86 5.74 14.83
N ASP A 37 18.09 6.42 15.67
CA ASP A 37 18.02 6.17 17.11
C ASP A 37 17.55 4.73 17.40
N PHE A 38 16.56 4.26 16.65
CA PHE A 38 16.11 2.87 16.73
C PHE A 38 17.22 1.90 16.32
N ALA A 39 17.89 2.16 15.21
CA ALA A 39 18.96 1.29 14.72
C ALA A 39 20.12 1.22 15.71
N GLU A 40 20.54 2.36 16.28
CA GLU A 40 21.58 2.41 17.32
C GLU A 40 21.16 1.64 18.57
N LYS A 41 19.92 1.86 19.04
CA LYS A 41 19.37 1.17 20.23
C LYS A 41 19.37 -0.35 20.11
N TYR A 42 19.24 -0.88 18.89
CA TYR A 42 19.15 -2.31 18.63
C TYR A 42 20.36 -2.88 17.85
N ASP A 43 21.47 -2.14 17.77
CA ASP A 43 22.71 -2.55 17.09
C ASP A 43 22.47 -3.00 15.62
N ILE A 44 21.60 -2.28 14.92
CA ILE A 44 21.28 -2.52 13.50
C ILE A 44 22.26 -1.73 12.64
N ASP A 45 23.14 -2.43 11.92
CA ASP A 45 24.02 -1.83 10.94
C ASP A 45 23.24 -1.34 9.70
N MET A 46 22.94 -0.03 9.67
CA MET A 46 22.28 0.66 8.56
C MET A 46 23.17 0.77 7.31
N ASN A 47 24.49 0.59 7.44
CA ASN A 47 25.46 0.65 6.36
C ASN A 47 25.81 -0.74 5.81
N ARG A 48 25.12 -1.78 6.30
CA ARG A 48 25.35 -3.15 5.87
C ARG A 48 24.96 -3.27 4.40
N LYS A 49 25.96 -3.22 3.51
CA LYS A 49 25.80 -3.53 2.09
C LYS A 49 25.13 -4.89 2.02
N SER A 50 23.90 -4.93 1.51
CA SER A 50 23.19 -6.16 1.17
C SER A 50 24.20 -7.02 0.41
N LYS A 51 24.66 -8.12 1.03
CA LYS A 51 25.48 -9.10 0.32
C LYS A 51 24.69 -9.43 -0.93
N HIS A 52 25.27 -9.19 -2.11
CA HIS A 52 24.69 -9.60 -3.39
C HIS A 52 24.02 -10.95 -3.15
N ARG A 53 22.69 -11.01 -3.26
CA ARG A 53 22.00 -12.30 -3.15
C ARG A 53 22.73 -13.22 -4.12
N PRO A 54 23.23 -14.38 -3.66
CA PRO A 54 23.89 -15.30 -4.56
C PRO A 54 22.94 -15.54 -5.73
N PRO A 55 23.44 -15.57 -6.97
CA PRO A 55 22.58 -15.74 -8.13
C PRO A 55 21.67 -16.94 -7.87
N LYS A 56 20.35 -16.73 -7.95
CA LYS A 56 19.38 -17.81 -7.75
C LYS A 56 19.78 -18.92 -8.71
N VAL A 57 20.18 -20.07 -8.16
CA VAL A 57 20.44 -21.26 -8.97
C VAL A 57 19.14 -21.57 -9.69
N ILE A 58 19.13 -21.40 -11.02
CA ILE A 58 17.95 -21.67 -11.84
C ILE A 58 17.71 -23.18 -11.79
N PRO A 59 16.54 -23.65 -11.33
CA PRO A 59 16.23 -25.07 -11.33
C PRO A 59 16.42 -25.66 -12.73
N THR A 60 16.97 -26.87 -12.84
CA THR A 60 17.36 -27.52 -14.10
C THR A 60 16.24 -27.54 -15.15
N ARG A 61 14.99 -27.62 -14.71
CA ARG A 61 13.78 -27.60 -15.57
C ARG A 61 13.52 -26.27 -16.30
N PHE A 62 14.20 -25.19 -15.90
CA PHE A 62 14.05 -23.85 -16.47
C PHE A 62 15.33 -23.39 -17.21
N LYS A 63 16.27 -24.31 -17.50
CA LYS A 63 17.51 -23.98 -18.23
C LYS A 63 17.23 -23.51 -19.66
N ASP A 64 16.15 -23.99 -20.27
CA ASP A 64 15.73 -23.61 -21.63
C ASP A 64 14.80 -22.38 -21.63
N THR A 65 14.61 -21.74 -20.48
CA THR A 65 13.73 -20.58 -20.33
C THR A 65 14.55 -19.35 -19.95
N PHE A 66 14.40 -18.26 -20.70
CA PHE A 66 15.01 -16.99 -20.35
C PHE A 66 14.23 -16.36 -19.18
N VAL A 67 14.71 -16.54 -17.95
CA VAL A 67 14.20 -15.80 -16.79
C VAL A 67 14.84 -14.41 -16.78
N ILE A 68 14.19 -13.44 -17.41
CA ILE A 68 14.57 -12.03 -17.32
C ILE A 68 14.16 -11.53 -15.92
N SER A 69 15.07 -11.66 -14.96
CA SER A 69 14.91 -11.03 -13.65
C SER A 69 15.53 -9.64 -13.69
N THR A 70 14.72 -8.63 -13.99
CA THR A 70 15.08 -7.24 -13.71
C THR A 70 14.94 -7.00 -12.21
N MET A 71 15.88 -7.52 -11.42
CA MET A 71 16.14 -6.88 -10.13
C MET A 71 16.80 -5.55 -10.49
N GLY A 72 15.99 -4.48 -10.55
CA GLY A 72 16.50 -3.14 -10.82
C GLY A 72 17.74 -2.90 -9.97
N TYR A 73 18.80 -2.37 -10.59
CA TYR A 73 20.03 -2.01 -9.87
C TYR A 73 19.65 -1.04 -8.77
N ARG A 74 19.47 -1.55 -7.54
CA ARG A 74 19.28 -0.71 -6.38
C ARG A 74 20.62 -0.03 -6.16
N LYS A 75 20.72 1.22 -6.60
CA LYS A 75 21.84 2.09 -6.26
C LYS A 75 21.98 2.01 -4.74
N GLY A 76 23.19 1.74 -4.25
CA GLY A 76 23.43 1.69 -2.81
C GLY A 76 22.99 3.02 -2.21
N ILE A 77 22.24 2.96 -1.12
CA ILE A 77 21.84 4.15 -0.37
C ILE A 77 23.03 4.50 0.50
N VAL A 78 23.65 5.65 0.27
CA VAL A 78 24.92 6.01 0.92
C VAL A 78 24.74 7.17 1.88
N ASN A 79 23.76 8.04 1.65
CA ASN A 79 23.54 9.23 2.45
C ASN A 79 22.04 9.49 2.72
N GLU A 80 21.77 10.47 3.57
CA GLU A 80 20.42 10.91 3.94
C GLU A 80 19.59 11.34 2.70
N ASP A 81 20.20 12.06 1.76
CA ASP A 81 19.54 12.50 0.53
C ASP A 81 19.08 11.30 -0.32
N ASP A 82 19.88 10.23 -0.39
CA ASP A 82 19.50 9.01 -1.09
C ASP A 82 18.28 8.35 -0.44
N TYR A 83 18.16 8.36 0.89
CA TYR A 83 16.97 7.88 1.60
C TYR A 83 15.75 8.75 1.30
N ARG A 84 15.93 10.08 1.30
CA ARG A 84 14.85 11.02 1.04
C ARG A 84 14.29 10.83 -0.38
N ASP A 85 15.18 10.87 -1.36
CA ASP A 85 14.81 11.01 -2.76
C ASP A 85 14.45 9.66 -3.40
N ASN A 86 15.01 8.55 -2.91
CA ASN A 86 14.78 7.22 -3.49
C ASN A 86 13.84 6.32 -2.65
N ILE A 87 13.58 6.66 -1.39
CA ILE A 87 12.68 5.87 -0.53
C ILE A 87 11.53 6.74 -0.02
N TYR A 88 11.82 7.78 0.75
CA TYR A 88 10.79 8.46 1.53
C TYR A 88 9.72 9.12 0.66
N TYR A 89 10.10 10.05 -0.21
CA TYR A 89 9.14 10.71 -1.10
C TYR A 89 8.50 9.74 -2.10
N PRO A 90 9.26 8.86 -2.79
CA PRO A 90 8.64 7.89 -3.69
C PRO A 90 7.63 6.96 -3.00
N LEU A 91 7.89 6.56 -1.76
CA LEU A 91 6.98 5.71 -1.00
C LEU A 91 5.69 6.45 -0.65
N ILE A 92 5.80 7.67 -0.13
CA ILE A 92 4.62 8.50 0.18
C ILE A 92 3.81 8.75 -1.10
N ASP A 93 4.47 9.10 -2.19
CA ASP A 93 3.83 9.34 -3.49
C ASP A 93 3.10 8.09 -3.99
N ALA A 94 3.73 6.92 -3.91
CA ALA A 94 3.11 5.66 -4.30
C ALA A 94 1.87 5.33 -3.44
N ILE A 95 1.96 5.52 -2.12
CA ILE A 95 0.83 5.29 -1.22
C ILE A 95 -0.31 6.26 -1.54
N LEU A 96 -0.01 7.54 -1.75
CA LEU A 96 -1.01 8.56 -2.10
C LEU A 96 -1.71 8.23 -3.42
N VAL A 97 -0.97 7.82 -4.45
CA VAL A 97 -1.54 7.40 -5.74
C VAL A 97 -2.49 6.22 -5.54
N GLU A 98 -2.04 5.17 -4.85
CA GLU A 98 -2.87 3.98 -4.61
C GLU A 98 -4.11 4.29 -3.76
N MET A 99 -3.97 5.11 -2.71
CA MET A 99 -5.09 5.52 -1.86
C MET A 99 -6.15 6.30 -2.65
N ARG A 100 -5.71 7.30 -3.44
CA ARG A 100 -6.60 8.12 -4.26
C ARG A 100 -7.29 7.31 -5.35
N ASP A 101 -6.60 6.35 -5.96
CA ASP A 101 -7.19 5.45 -6.95
C ASP A 101 -8.25 4.55 -6.30
N ARG A 102 -7.85 3.78 -5.27
CA ARG A 102 -8.72 2.80 -4.60
C ARG A 102 -9.94 3.42 -3.93
N PHE A 103 -9.77 4.60 -3.33
CA PHE A 103 -10.83 5.31 -2.61
C PHE A 103 -11.35 6.52 -3.37
N SER A 104 -11.18 6.54 -4.69
CA SER A 104 -11.87 7.50 -5.55
C SER A 104 -13.39 7.40 -5.35
N ALA A 105 -14.08 8.53 -5.48
CA ALA A 105 -15.54 8.57 -5.36
C ALA A 105 -16.23 7.57 -6.31
N SER A 106 -15.67 7.35 -7.50
CA SER A 106 -16.10 6.32 -8.44
C SER A 106 -15.97 4.91 -7.88
N ASN A 107 -14.82 4.56 -7.29
CA ASN A 107 -14.60 3.22 -6.75
C ASN A 107 -15.41 2.96 -5.48
N ILE A 108 -15.58 3.97 -4.62
CA ILE A 108 -16.46 3.92 -3.45
C ILE A 108 -17.93 3.78 -3.89
N ALA A 109 -18.36 4.48 -4.95
CA ALA A 109 -19.71 4.34 -5.51
C ALA A 109 -19.94 2.93 -6.09
N VAL A 110 -18.95 2.35 -6.78
CA VAL A 110 -19.04 0.97 -7.27
C VAL A 110 -19.14 -0.03 -6.11
N LEU A 111 -18.27 0.09 -5.11
CA LEU A 111 -18.31 -0.78 -3.92
C LEU A 111 -19.65 -0.67 -3.20
N SER A 112 -20.14 0.54 -2.92
CA SER A 112 -21.44 0.74 -2.29
C SER A 112 -22.61 0.22 -3.15
N SER A 113 -22.56 0.38 -4.47
CA SER A 113 -23.59 -0.13 -5.39
C SER A 113 -23.64 -1.67 -5.45
N GLN A 114 -22.50 -2.36 -5.32
CA GLN A 114 -22.46 -3.83 -5.28
C GLN A 114 -23.17 -4.38 -4.02
N TYR A 115 -22.99 -3.73 -2.87
CA TYR A 115 -23.75 -4.09 -1.67
C TYR A 115 -25.25 -3.84 -1.85
N ILE A 116 -25.65 -2.74 -2.52
CA ILE A 116 -27.05 -2.47 -2.83
C ILE A 116 -27.65 -3.57 -3.72
N LEU A 117 -26.93 -4.04 -4.75
CA LEU A 117 -27.40 -5.09 -5.65
C LEU A 117 -27.56 -6.46 -4.96
N VAL A 118 -26.67 -6.80 -4.02
CA VAL A 118 -26.79 -8.04 -3.23
C VAL A 118 -27.97 -7.94 -2.27
N VAL A 119 -28.13 -6.81 -1.57
CA VAL A 119 -29.23 -6.59 -0.63
C VAL A 119 -30.58 -6.55 -1.35
N THR A 120 -30.69 -5.86 -2.50
CA THR A 120 -31.93 -5.84 -3.28
C THR A 120 -32.28 -7.20 -3.88
N LYS A 121 -31.30 -8.01 -4.32
CA LYS A 121 -31.54 -9.39 -4.75
C LYS A 121 -32.03 -10.26 -3.60
N ILE A 122 -31.44 -10.15 -2.41
CA ILE A 122 -31.89 -10.89 -1.22
C ILE A 122 -33.32 -10.46 -0.82
N ILE A 123 -33.60 -9.15 -0.78
CA ILE A 123 -34.95 -8.65 -0.48
C ILE A 123 -35.98 -9.10 -1.52
N CYS A 124 -35.63 -9.07 -2.82
CA CYS A 124 -36.51 -9.59 -3.87
C CYS A 124 -36.75 -11.09 -3.74
N LEU A 125 -35.71 -11.88 -3.46
CA LEU A 125 -35.83 -13.32 -3.23
C LEU A 125 -36.67 -13.65 -1.99
N MET A 126 -36.55 -12.85 -0.92
CA MET A 126 -37.36 -13.01 0.28
C MET A 126 -38.82 -12.63 0.03
N LYS A 127 -39.09 -11.55 -0.72
CA LYS A 127 -40.47 -11.19 -1.14
C LYS A 127 -41.11 -12.25 -2.03
N TYR A 128 -40.35 -12.81 -2.99
CA TYR A 128 -40.86 -13.85 -3.89
C TYR A 128 -41.24 -15.12 -3.13
N LYS A 129 -40.38 -15.59 -2.22
CA LYS A 129 -40.68 -16.76 -1.38
C LYS A 129 -41.85 -16.56 -0.41
N PHE A 130 -42.10 -15.34 0.03
CA PHE A 130 -43.22 -15.04 0.94
C PHE A 130 -44.56 -14.94 0.20
N LEU A 131 -44.56 -14.54 -1.07
CA LEU A 131 -45.75 -14.44 -1.91
C LEU A 131 -46.19 -15.80 -2.49
N ASP A 132 -45.26 -16.76 -2.66
CA ASP A 132 -45.59 -18.13 -3.10
C ASP A 132 -46.13 -19.04 -1.96
N GLN A 133 -46.21 -18.54 -0.73
CA GLN A 133 -46.73 -19.27 0.44
C GLN A 133 -48.08 -18.72 0.96
N CYS A 134 -48.73 -17.82 0.24
CA CYS A 134 -50.09 -17.34 0.52
C CYS A 134 -51.10 -17.84 -0.52
#